data_AF-A0A377M7B2-F1
#
_entry.id   AF-A0A377M7B2-F1
#
_cell.length_a   1.000
_cell.length_b   1.000
_cell.length_c   1.000
_cell.angle_alpha   90.00
_cell.angle_beta   90.00
_cell.angle_gamma   90.00
#
_symmetry.space_group_name_H-M   'P 1'
#
loop_
_entity.id
_entity.type
_entity.pdbx_description
1 polymer ?
#
loop_
_entity_poly.entity_id
_entity_poly.type
_entity_poly.pdbx_seq_one_letter_code
_entity_poly.pdbx_strand_id
1 'polypeptide(L)'
;MDDRFSVDKTPNEPNRFGWVVEIDPYDPTSTPRKHTALGRFKHEGAAVTLATDNRVVVYMGDDQKFEYIYKFVSDKKYDPANREANMQLLTSGTLYVARFNEEGSGDWLPLIFGQNGLDKSNGFESQGDLLIKTRLAADVVGATKMDRPEWIAVDPHASGSVYCTLTNNSDRGKEGKAPVDAANPRANNVFGHIMHWHEEGADPAAARFKWDILVMAGRTDSDDPKAKGSMQGAAFGSPDGLSFDHQGVLWIQTDVSSSTINKKAYEGMGNNQMVATIPGTNEYRRFLTGPRGVKSPGLRLRRTTARCLLTFSIRERAGMILTDRPIRVLFPTGQTRTRTDVRVRRRW
;
A
#
# COMPACT_ATOMS: atom_id res chain seq x y z
N MET A 1 -20.80 1.71 25.52
CA MET A 1 -19.81 2.12 24.49
C MET A 1 -18.57 2.57 25.25
N ASP A 2 -17.36 2.25 24.78
CA ASP A 2 -16.10 2.67 25.45
C ASP A 2 -15.87 4.18 25.20
N ASP A 3 -15.76 4.97 26.27
CA ASP A 3 -15.64 6.43 26.23
C ASP A 3 -14.41 6.92 25.47
N ARG A 4 -13.38 6.07 25.34
CA ARG A 4 -12.19 6.32 24.53
C ARG A 4 -12.49 6.57 23.05
N PHE A 5 -13.66 6.14 22.55
CA PHE A 5 -14.08 6.38 21.17
C PHE A 5 -15.10 7.52 21.02
N SER A 6 -15.40 8.24 22.11
CA SER A 6 -16.19 9.47 22.07
C SER A 6 -15.24 10.66 21.88
N VAL A 7 -15.34 11.33 20.72
CA VAL A 7 -14.53 12.52 20.42
C VAL A 7 -14.84 13.67 21.37
N ASP A 8 -16.09 13.79 21.83
CA ASP A 8 -16.50 14.82 22.80
C ASP A 8 -15.82 14.64 24.16
N LYS A 9 -15.58 13.39 24.58
CA LYS A 9 -14.94 13.07 25.87
C LYS A 9 -13.42 12.97 25.77
N THR A 10 -12.91 12.45 24.65
CA THR A 10 -11.49 12.14 24.45
C THR A 10 -10.98 12.68 23.10
N PRO A 11 -10.97 14.01 22.89
CA PRO A 11 -10.74 14.63 21.58
C PRO A 11 -9.34 14.35 20.99
N ASN A 12 -8.35 14.08 21.85
CA ASN A 12 -6.98 13.76 21.44
C ASN A 12 -6.75 12.27 21.19
N GLU A 13 -7.70 11.40 21.53
CA GLU A 13 -7.52 9.96 21.38
C GLU A 13 -7.37 9.53 19.91
N PRO A 14 -8.08 10.11 18.92
CA PRO A 14 -7.80 9.86 17.50
C PRO A 14 -6.35 10.14 17.10
N ASN A 15 -5.66 11.09 17.75
CA ASN A 15 -4.25 11.43 17.46
C ASN A 15 -3.29 10.33 17.93
N ARG A 16 -3.75 9.41 18.80
CA ARG A 16 -2.97 8.26 19.27
C ARG A 16 -3.06 7.06 18.33
N PHE A 17 -3.81 7.12 17.23
CA PHE A 17 -3.93 6.06 16.21
C PHE A 17 -3.50 6.55 14.82
N GLY A 18 -3.29 5.60 13.90
CA GLY A 18 -2.80 5.90 12.53
C GLY A 18 -1.27 5.97 12.44
N TRP A 19 -0.57 5.13 13.21
CA TRP A 19 0.89 5.10 13.28
C TRP A 19 1.41 3.72 12.89
N VAL A 20 2.61 3.67 12.31
CA VAL A 20 3.37 2.41 12.22
C VAL A 20 3.73 1.95 13.63
N VAL A 21 3.52 0.67 13.91
CA VAL A 21 3.83 0.04 15.19
C VAL A 21 4.87 -1.05 15.00
N GLU A 22 6.02 -0.90 15.65
CA GLU A 22 7.03 -1.94 15.71
C GLU A 22 6.73 -2.90 16.86
N ILE A 23 6.84 -4.19 16.59
CA ILE A 23 6.63 -5.30 17.52
C ILE A 23 7.86 -6.19 17.45
N ASP A 24 8.43 -6.57 18.59
CA ASP A 24 9.52 -7.54 18.63
C ASP A 24 8.93 -8.96 18.75
N PRO A 25 8.97 -9.79 17.68
CA PRO A 25 8.44 -11.15 17.75
C PRO A 25 9.35 -12.12 18.52
N TYR A 26 10.58 -11.71 18.86
CA TYR A 26 11.54 -12.54 19.61
C TYR A 26 11.49 -12.29 21.12
N ASP A 27 10.88 -11.18 21.55
CA ASP A 27 10.66 -10.85 22.94
C ASP A 27 9.16 -10.69 23.22
N PRO A 28 8.49 -11.73 23.76
CA PRO A 28 7.07 -11.69 24.07
C PRO A 28 6.70 -10.72 25.21
N THR A 29 7.69 -10.20 25.94
CA THR A 29 7.49 -9.21 27.01
C THR A 29 7.73 -7.77 26.54
N SER A 30 8.25 -7.59 25.32
CA SER A 30 8.46 -6.28 24.74
C SER A 30 7.15 -5.49 24.62
N THR A 31 7.24 -4.18 24.85
CA THR A 31 6.10 -3.28 24.61
C THR A 31 6.15 -2.77 23.17
N PRO A 32 5.11 -3.00 22.34
CA PRO A 32 5.05 -2.45 20.99
C PRO A 32 5.19 -0.93 20.97
N ARG A 33 5.93 -0.41 20.00
CA ARG A 33 6.25 1.03 19.91
C ARG A 33 5.59 1.66 18.69
N LYS A 34 4.87 2.75 18.90
CA LYS A 34 4.38 3.63 17.82
C LYS A 34 5.52 4.53 17.36
N HIS A 35 5.90 4.47 16.09
CA HIS A 35 6.97 5.30 15.52
C HIS A 35 6.40 6.56 14.89
N THR A 36 6.37 7.64 15.67
CA THR A 36 5.75 8.90 15.23
C THR A 36 6.54 9.63 14.14
N ALA A 37 7.85 9.36 14.02
CA ALA A 37 8.71 9.92 12.98
C ALA A 37 8.27 9.52 11.55
N LEU A 38 7.51 8.42 11.43
CA LEU A 38 6.96 7.94 10.16
C LEU A 38 5.63 8.63 9.77
N GLY A 39 5.14 9.56 10.59
CA GLY A 39 3.94 10.36 10.32
C GLY A 39 2.62 9.63 10.60
N ARG A 40 1.55 10.42 10.75
CA ARG A 40 0.20 9.91 11.06
C ARG A 40 -0.73 9.98 9.87
N PHE A 41 -1.19 8.82 9.43
CA PHE A 41 -2.18 8.68 8.36
C PHE A 41 -2.73 7.24 8.30
N LYS A 42 -3.47 6.87 7.24
CA LYS A 42 -4.04 5.52 7.08
C LYS A 42 -3.02 4.62 6.39
N HIS A 43 -1.96 4.28 7.14
CA HIS A 43 -0.91 3.37 6.68
C HIS A 43 -1.49 2.04 6.21
N GLU A 44 -1.23 1.68 4.96
CA GLU A 44 -1.55 0.35 4.43
C GLU A 44 -0.43 -0.66 4.71
N GLY A 45 0.83 -0.23 4.54
CA GLY A 45 2.02 -1.03 4.77
C GLY A 45 3.27 -0.16 4.94
N ALA A 46 4.39 -0.83 5.27
CA ALA A 46 5.70 -0.19 5.47
C ALA A 46 6.78 -1.04 4.77
N ALA A 47 7.16 -0.65 3.55
CA ALA A 47 8.17 -1.36 2.77
C ALA A 47 9.56 -0.86 3.14
N VAL A 48 10.35 -1.73 3.79
CA VAL A 48 11.67 -1.38 4.32
C VAL A 48 12.78 -1.79 3.37
N THR A 49 13.74 -0.91 3.13
CA THR A 49 14.99 -1.17 2.41
C THR A 49 16.16 -0.40 3.03
N LEU A 50 17.36 -0.58 2.48
CA LEU A 50 18.54 0.17 2.87
C LEU A 50 18.99 1.09 1.74
N ALA A 51 19.32 2.32 2.10
CA ALA A 51 20.07 3.23 1.24
C ALA A 51 21.49 2.71 1.00
N THR A 52 22.17 3.27 0.00
CA THR A 52 23.57 2.88 -0.34
C THR A 52 24.56 3.09 0.81
N ASP A 53 24.24 3.99 1.74
CA ASP A 53 25.03 4.30 2.93
C ASP A 53 24.58 3.57 4.20
N ASN A 54 23.71 2.57 4.06
CA ASN A 54 23.07 1.77 5.12
C ASN A 54 22.06 2.51 6.00
N ARG A 55 21.60 3.71 5.67
CA ARG A 55 20.41 4.26 6.34
C ARG A 55 19.17 3.45 5.98
N VAL A 56 18.26 3.31 6.93
CA VAL A 56 16.98 2.62 6.74
C VAL A 56 16.03 3.54 5.99
N VAL A 57 15.41 3.01 4.94
CA VAL A 57 14.37 3.69 4.17
C VAL A 57 13.06 2.92 4.31
N VAL A 58 11.97 3.63 4.57
CA VAL A 58 10.62 3.05 4.69
C VAL A 58 9.67 3.78 3.74
N TYR A 59 9.14 3.07 2.74
CA TYR A 59 8.09 3.59 1.87
C TYR A 59 6.72 3.21 2.41
N MET A 60 5.77 4.15 2.38
CA MET A 60 4.44 4.00 2.97
C MET A 60 3.35 4.61 2.08
N GLY A 61 2.26 3.88 1.87
CA GLY A 61 1.06 4.36 1.20
C GLY A 61 0.00 4.80 2.22
N ASP A 62 -0.75 5.85 1.88
CA ASP A 62 -1.91 6.31 2.64
C ASP A 62 -3.21 5.96 1.91
N ASP A 63 -3.87 4.86 2.33
CA ASP A 63 -5.05 4.33 1.62
C ASP A 63 -6.30 5.20 1.85
N GLN A 64 -6.39 6.25 1.06
CA GLN A 64 -7.59 7.01 0.83
C GLN A 64 -7.46 7.76 -0.51
N LYS A 65 -8.61 8.00 -1.16
CA LYS A 65 -8.65 8.76 -2.42
C LYS A 65 -8.00 10.13 -2.21
N PHE A 66 -7.11 10.50 -3.14
CA PHE A 66 -6.41 11.77 -3.17
C PHE A 66 -5.40 11.99 -2.04
N GLU A 67 -5.01 10.95 -1.31
CA GLU A 67 -3.90 11.01 -0.35
C GLU A 67 -2.61 10.52 -1.01
N TYR A 68 -1.56 10.32 -0.21
CA TYR A 68 -0.18 10.43 -0.68
C TYR A 68 0.66 9.17 -0.51
N ILE A 69 1.81 9.15 -1.20
CA ILE A 69 2.90 8.19 -0.98
C ILE A 69 4.01 8.90 -0.21
N TYR A 70 4.51 8.25 0.83
CA TYR A 70 5.52 8.77 1.73
C TYR A 70 6.80 7.93 1.73
N LYS A 71 7.91 8.56 2.09
CA LYS A 71 9.21 7.92 2.33
C LYS A 71 9.81 8.45 3.63
N PHE A 72 10.26 7.57 4.50
CA PHE A 72 11.07 7.92 5.67
C PHE A 72 12.51 7.48 5.45
N VAL A 73 13.49 8.29 5.84
CA VAL A 73 14.92 7.96 5.84
C VAL A 73 15.48 8.19 7.24
N SER A 74 16.03 7.16 7.88
CA SER A 74 16.59 7.26 9.23
C SER A 74 17.84 8.14 9.29
N ASP A 75 18.11 8.78 10.44
CA ASP A 75 19.37 9.53 10.62
C ASP A 75 20.58 8.60 10.74
N LYS A 76 20.36 7.46 11.40
CA LYS A 76 21.40 6.48 11.73
C LYS A 76 21.40 5.33 10.73
N LYS A 77 22.53 4.62 10.70
CA LYS A 77 22.77 3.50 9.80
C LYS A 77 22.43 2.18 10.48
N TYR A 78 21.94 1.24 9.69
CA TYR A 78 21.78 -0.15 10.07
C TYR A 78 23.14 -0.80 10.33
N ASP A 79 23.25 -1.52 11.44
CA ASP A 79 24.42 -2.31 11.82
C ASP A 79 24.01 -3.78 11.99
N PRO A 80 24.42 -4.71 11.10
CA PRO A 80 24.04 -6.12 11.21
C PRO A 80 24.54 -6.80 12.49
N ALA A 81 25.55 -6.25 13.17
CA ALA A 81 26.08 -6.78 14.42
C ALA A 81 25.39 -6.21 15.67
N ASN A 82 24.62 -5.13 15.55
CA ASN A 82 24.06 -4.42 16.70
C ASN A 82 22.53 -4.28 16.62
N ARG A 83 21.84 -5.34 17.05
CA ARG A 83 20.37 -5.37 17.10
C ARG A 83 19.79 -4.25 17.96
N GLU A 84 20.37 -3.98 19.14
CA GLU A 84 19.84 -2.99 20.07
C GLU A 84 19.86 -1.58 19.48
N ALA A 85 20.96 -1.21 18.82
CA ALA A 85 21.04 0.04 18.08
C ALA A 85 20.00 0.11 16.95
N ASN A 86 19.78 -1.01 16.24
CA ASN A 86 18.83 -1.06 15.13
C ASN A 86 17.37 -0.82 15.56
N MET A 87 17.00 -1.21 16.79
CA MET A 87 15.65 -0.95 17.35
C MET A 87 15.36 0.55 17.56
N GLN A 88 16.35 1.43 17.39
CA GLN A 88 16.19 2.87 17.49
C GLN A 88 16.13 3.59 16.13
N LEU A 89 16.32 2.89 15.00
CA LEU A 89 16.49 3.54 13.69
C LEU A 89 15.24 4.25 13.18
N LEU A 90 14.04 3.82 13.58
CA LEU A 90 12.77 4.43 13.19
C LEU A 90 12.34 5.59 14.10
N THR A 91 13.19 5.96 15.08
CA THR A 91 12.85 6.99 16.07
C THR A 91 13.26 8.40 15.64
N SER A 92 14.23 8.50 14.72
CA SER A 92 14.74 9.77 14.21
C SER A 92 15.14 9.64 12.73
N GLY A 93 14.80 10.65 11.94
CA GLY A 93 14.98 10.67 10.50
C GLY A 93 14.15 11.76 9.86
N THR A 94 14.12 11.78 8.54
CA THR A 94 13.30 12.71 7.76
C THR A 94 12.16 11.97 7.07
N LEU A 95 10.94 12.46 7.24
CA LEU A 95 9.77 12.04 6.48
C LEU A 95 9.62 12.92 5.25
N TYR A 96 9.34 12.30 4.12
CA TYR A 96 9.12 12.90 2.82
C TYR A 96 7.78 12.47 2.26
N VAL A 97 7.23 13.28 1.36
CA VAL A 97 6.06 12.97 0.56
C VAL A 97 6.36 13.12 -0.93
N ALA A 98 5.80 12.27 -1.77
CA ALA A 98 6.08 12.25 -3.19
C ALA A 98 5.33 13.37 -3.96
N ARG A 99 6.04 14.00 -4.89
CA ARG A 99 5.46 14.71 -6.03
C ARG A 99 5.89 14.00 -7.31
N PHE A 100 4.92 13.65 -8.15
CA PHE A 100 5.10 13.08 -9.47
C PHE A 100 4.94 14.19 -10.50
N ASN A 101 6.00 14.50 -11.25
CA ASN A 101 6.01 15.54 -12.28
C ASN A 101 5.59 14.95 -13.64
N GLU A 102 4.91 15.73 -14.47
CA GLU A 102 4.24 15.28 -15.71
C GLU A 102 5.17 14.59 -16.72
N GLU A 103 6.45 14.92 -16.73
CA GLU A 103 7.46 14.39 -17.65
C GLU A 103 8.09 13.06 -17.20
N GLY A 104 7.59 12.44 -16.13
CA GLY A 104 8.11 11.16 -15.60
C GLY A 104 9.27 11.31 -14.61
N SER A 105 9.55 12.53 -14.14
CA SER A 105 10.43 12.78 -12.99
C SER A 105 9.60 12.92 -11.71
N GLY A 106 10.22 12.78 -10.55
CA GLY A 106 9.55 13.03 -9.28
C GLY A 106 10.51 13.46 -8.19
N ASP A 107 9.93 14.11 -7.17
CA ASP A 107 10.64 14.71 -6.05
C ASP A 107 10.09 14.16 -4.73
N TRP A 108 10.99 13.92 -3.79
CA TRP A 108 10.66 13.67 -2.40
C TRP A 108 10.72 14.98 -1.62
N LEU A 109 9.55 15.50 -1.23
CA LEU A 109 9.41 16.77 -0.53
C LEU A 109 9.54 16.57 0.98
N PRO A 110 10.53 17.18 1.66
CA PRO A 110 10.75 16.95 3.09
C PRO A 110 9.68 17.63 3.95
N LEU A 111 9.18 16.90 4.94
CA LEU A 111 8.18 17.35 5.90
C LEU A 111 8.86 17.80 7.21
N ILE A 112 9.52 18.95 7.17
CA ILE A 112 10.32 19.50 8.27
C ILE A 112 9.72 20.84 8.73
N PHE A 113 9.46 20.96 10.02
CA PHE A 113 8.96 22.19 10.62
C PHE A 113 9.94 23.36 10.40
N GLY A 114 9.43 24.51 9.97
CA GLY A 114 10.20 25.69 9.62
C GLY A 114 10.73 25.70 8.17
N GLN A 115 10.39 24.70 7.35
CA GLN A 115 10.77 24.63 5.94
C GLN A 115 9.55 24.51 5.04
N ASN A 116 9.64 24.97 3.78
CA ASN A 116 8.60 24.77 2.76
C ASN A 116 7.18 25.20 3.19
N GLY A 117 7.09 26.28 3.99
CA GLY A 117 5.83 26.77 4.54
C GLY A 117 5.25 25.92 5.68
N LEU A 118 5.97 24.91 6.17
CA LEU A 118 5.55 24.05 7.29
C LEU A 118 5.87 24.71 8.64
N ASP A 119 5.23 25.83 8.93
CA ASP A 119 5.43 26.60 10.15
C ASP A 119 4.10 27.04 10.78
N LYS A 120 4.18 27.90 11.81
CA LYS A 120 3.01 28.39 12.55
C LYS A 120 2.01 29.14 11.69
N SER A 121 2.46 29.80 10.61
CA SER A 121 1.56 30.53 9.71
C SER A 121 0.59 29.61 8.96
N ASN A 122 0.96 28.34 8.78
CA ASN A 122 0.12 27.29 8.19
C ASN A 122 -0.40 26.28 9.24
N GLY A 123 -0.41 26.66 10.53
CA GLY A 123 -1.07 25.89 11.58
C GLY A 123 -0.27 24.71 12.13
N PHE A 124 1.05 24.70 11.96
CA PHE A 124 1.95 23.73 12.59
C PHE A 124 2.69 24.39 13.77
N GLU A 125 2.65 23.80 14.95
CA GLU A 125 3.31 24.38 16.13
C GLU A 125 4.73 23.86 16.38
N SER A 126 5.02 22.67 15.88
CA SER A 126 6.30 21.97 16.03
C SER A 126 6.39 20.79 15.06
N GLN A 127 7.54 20.12 14.99
CA GLN A 127 7.69 18.86 14.23
C GLN A 127 6.69 17.78 14.70
N GLY A 128 6.42 17.69 16.01
CA GLY A 128 5.49 16.69 16.55
C GLY A 128 4.04 16.96 16.11
N ASP A 129 3.61 18.22 16.14
CA ASP A 129 2.28 18.63 15.66
C ASP A 129 2.12 18.41 14.14
N LEU A 130 3.18 18.72 13.39
CA LEU A 130 3.27 18.45 11.95
C LEU A 130 3.11 16.95 11.64
N LEU A 131 3.76 16.06 12.40
CA LEU A 131 3.65 14.60 12.21
C LEU A 131 2.29 14.03 12.65
N ILE A 132 1.51 14.73 13.47
CA ILE A 132 0.11 14.37 13.75
C ILE A 132 -0.80 14.81 12.59
N LYS A 133 -0.46 15.94 11.97
CA LYS A 133 -1.17 16.59 10.85
C LYS A 133 -0.51 16.31 9.49
N THR A 134 0.13 15.15 9.33
CA THR A 134 0.99 14.85 8.16
C THR A 134 0.33 15.11 6.81
N ARG A 135 -0.95 14.76 6.65
CA ARG A 135 -1.70 15.04 5.40
C ARG A 135 -1.81 16.52 5.08
N LEU A 136 -2.04 17.37 6.09
CA LEU A 136 -2.10 18.82 5.90
C LEU A 136 -0.73 19.37 5.52
N ALA A 137 0.35 18.82 6.09
CA ALA A 137 1.70 19.18 5.69
C ALA A 137 1.99 18.78 4.23
N ALA A 138 1.53 17.60 3.81
CA ALA A 138 1.63 17.15 2.43
C ALA A 138 0.86 18.04 1.44
N ASP A 139 -0.35 18.51 1.80
CA ASP A 139 -1.09 19.51 1.01
C ASP A 139 -0.27 20.80 0.84
N VAL A 140 0.31 21.32 1.94
CA VAL A 140 1.06 22.60 1.93
C VAL A 140 2.29 22.53 1.03
N VAL A 141 3.03 21.42 1.05
CA VAL A 141 4.22 21.28 0.18
C VAL A 141 3.89 20.92 -1.27
N GLY A 142 2.62 20.66 -1.60
CA GLY A 142 2.18 20.38 -2.97
C GLY A 142 2.47 18.95 -3.42
N ALA A 143 2.27 17.97 -2.53
CA ALA A 143 2.34 16.55 -2.88
C ALA A 143 1.27 16.16 -3.93
N THR A 144 1.56 15.13 -4.74
CA THR A 144 0.61 14.66 -5.77
C THR A 144 -0.48 13.82 -5.12
N LYS A 145 -1.74 14.20 -5.36
CA LYS A 145 -2.93 13.47 -4.87
C LYS A 145 -3.10 12.17 -5.65
N MET A 146 -3.00 11.02 -4.98
CA MET A 146 -2.95 9.70 -5.64
C MET A 146 -4.27 8.93 -5.60
N ASP A 147 -4.43 7.97 -6.50
CA ASP A 147 -5.58 7.07 -6.56
C ASP A 147 -5.47 5.88 -5.58
N ARG A 148 -5.60 6.17 -4.26
CA ARG A 148 -5.56 5.20 -3.15
C ARG A 148 -4.28 4.32 -3.16
N PRO A 149 -3.14 4.86 -2.71
CA PRO A 149 -1.94 4.07 -2.45
C PRO A 149 -2.20 2.95 -1.44
N GLU A 150 -2.00 1.70 -1.86
CA GLU A 150 -2.09 0.53 -0.98
C GLU A 150 -0.68 -0.03 -0.70
N TRP A 151 -0.35 -1.24 -1.18
CA TRP A 151 0.93 -1.87 -0.87
C TRP A 151 2.07 -1.33 -1.72
N ILE A 152 3.27 -1.34 -1.12
CA ILE A 152 4.53 -0.99 -1.77
C ILE A 152 5.47 -2.20 -1.72
N ALA A 153 6.16 -2.48 -2.82
CA ALA A 153 7.16 -3.53 -2.92
C ALA A 153 8.46 -2.98 -3.51
N VAL A 154 9.59 -3.33 -2.89
CA VAL A 154 10.94 -2.98 -3.39
C VAL A 154 11.49 -4.18 -4.16
N ASP A 155 12.06 -3.93 -5.34
CA ASP A 155 12.68 -4.99 -6.14
C ASP A 155 13.97 -5.49 -5.44
N PRO A 156 14.07 -6.79 -5.09
CA PRO A 156 15.27 -7.32 -4.46
C PRO A 156 16.48 -7.42 -5.40
N HIS A 157 16.30 -7.26 -6.72
CA HIS A 157 17.33 -7.42 -7.75
C HIS A 157 17.68 -6.11 -8.47
N ALA A 158 16.90 -5.04 -8.27
CA ALA A 158 17.14 -3.72 -8.83
C ALA A 158 17.10 -2.65 -7.73
N SER A 159 18.27 -2.25 -7.22
CA SER A 159 18.37 -1.24 -6.16
C SER A 159 17.67 0.06 -6.57
N GLY A 160 16.87 0.62 -5.67
CA GLY A 160 16.10 1.84 -5.93
C GLY A 160 14.84 1.66 -6.79
N SER A 161 14.56 0.46 -7.32
CA SER A 161 13.30 0.17 -8.04
C SER A 161 12.20 -0.24 -7.06
N VAL A 162 11.07 0.46 -7.13
CA VAL A 162 9.96 0.33 -6.19
C VAL A 162 8.62 0.44 -6.91
N TYR A 163 7.63 -0.30 -6.42
CA TYR A 163 6.31 -0.42 -7.03
C TYR A 163 5.24 -0.15 -5.99
N CYS A 164 4.16 0.55 -6.38
CA CYS A 164 3.01 0.82 -5.52
C CYS A 164 1.71 0.55 -6.23
N THR A 165 0.78 -0.13 -5.57
CA THR A 165 -0.58 -0.28 -6.06
C THR A 165 -1.40 0.97 -5.80
N LEU A 166 -2.10 1.43 -6.84
CA LEU A 166 -3.04 2.54 -6.81
C LEU A 166 -4.42 1.97 -7.15
N THR A 167 -5.11 1.51 -6.11
CA THR A 167 -6.16 0.49 -6.25
C THR A 167 -7.39 0.97 -7.01
N ASN A 168 -7.81 2.22 -6.82
CA ASN A 168 -8.92 2.85 -7.54
C ASN A 168 -9.23 4.25 -6.98
N ASN A 169 -9.84 5.08 -7.81
CA ASN A 169 -10.44 6.34 -7.40
C ASN A 169 -11.59 6.72 -8.34
N SER A 170 -12.81 6.33 -7.97
CA SER A 170 -14.03 6.70 -8.70
C SER A 170 -14.34 8.20 -8.69
N ASP A 171 -13.60 9.02 -7.94
CA ASP A 171 -13.84 10.45 -7.82
C ASP A 171 -12.85 11.28 -8.64
N ARG A 172 -11.80 10.65 -9.19
CA ARG A 172 -10.82 11.30 -10.08
C ARG A 172 -11.52 11.99 -11.24
N GLY A 173 -11.23 13.27 -11.44
CA GLY A 173 -11.81 14.08 -12.52
C GLY A 173 -13.26 14.52 -12.31
N LYS A 174 -13.88 14.25 -11.15
CA LYS A 174 -15.18 14.86 -10.81
C LYS A 174 -15.01 16.33 -10.44
N GLU A 175 -16.08 17.10 -10.60
CA GLU A 175 -16.14 18.49 -10.15
C GLU A 175 -15.77 18.61 -8.66
N GLY A 176 -14.92 19.59 -8.33
CA GLY A 176 -14.41 19.80 -6.97
C GLY A 176 -13.45 18.72 -6.46
N LYS A 177 -12.99 17.81 -7.33
CA LYS A 177 -11.97 16.79 -7.03
C LYS A 177 -10.73 17.00 -7.89
N ALA A 178 -9.64 16.32 -7.55
CA ALA A 178 -8.41 16.44 -8.32
C ALA A 178 -8.64 15.96 -9.78
N PRO A 179 -8.11 16.68 -10.79
CA PRO A 179 -8.25 16.32 -12.20
C PRO A 179 -7.44 15.06 -12.52
N VAL A 180 -7.56 14.55 -13.75
CA VAL A 180 -6.57 13.59 -14.26
C VAL A 180 -5.23 14.30 -14.45
N ASP A 181 -4.15 13.57 -14.20
CA ASP A 181 -2.76 13.99 -14.35
C ASP A 181 -1.95 12.80 -14.90
N ALA A 182 -0.68 13.01 -15.25
CA ALA A 182 0.12 11.93 -15.83
C ALA A 182 0.23 10.70 -14.90
N ALA A 183 0.30 10.91 -13.59
CA ALA A 183 0.45 9.85 -12.61
C ALA A 183 -0.87 9.12 -12.32
N ASN A 184 -2.03 9.76 -12.54
CA ASN A 184 -3.38 9.24 -12.32
C ASN A 184 -4.25 9.53 -13.56
N PRO A 185 -4.00 8.83 -14.69
CA PRO A 185 -4.44 9.29 -16.01
C PRO A 185 -5.90 8.98 -16.35
N ARG A 186 -6.61 8.23 -15.50
CA ARG A 186 -7.97 7.75 -15.81
C ARG A 186 -9.01 8.45 -14.93
N ALA A 187 -9.93 9.19 -15.55
CA ALA A 187 -11.10 9.73 -14.84
C ALA A 187 -12.04 8.60 -14.38
N ASN A 188 -12.68 8.75 -13.22
CA ASN A 188 -13.52 7.72 -12.61
C ASN A 188 -12.82 6.34 -12.60
N ASN A 189 -11.59 6.29 -12.09
CA ASN A 189 -10.75 5.11 -12.14
C ASN A 189 -11.30 4.00 -11.23
N VAL A 190 -12.09 3.07 -11.79
CA VAL A 190 -12.67 1.97 -11.02
C VAL A 190 -11.77 0.74 -10.95
N PHE A 191 -10.73 0.65 -11.79
CA PHE A 191 -9.86 -0.53 -11.90
C PHE A 191 -8.49 -0.35 -11.26
N GLY A 192 -7.98 0.88 -11.13
CA GLY A 192 -6.65 1.12 -10.57
C GLY A 192 -5.50 0.88 -11.54
N HIS A 193 -4.29 0.94 -11.02
CA HIS A 193 -3.03 0.76 -11.73
C HIS A 193 -1.88 0.48 -10.76
N ILE A 194 -0.70 0.15 -11.29
CA ILE A 194 0.52 -0.02 -10.50
C ILE A 194 1.54 1.00 -10.97
N MET A 195 1.95 1.86 -10.05
CA MET A 195 3.03 2.83 -10.23
C MET A 195 4.38 2.15 -10.02
N HIS A 196 5.38 2.52 -10.81
CA HIS A 196 6.78 2.15 -10.62
C HIS A 196 7.63 3.41 -10.55
N TRP A 197 8.62 3.43 -9.67
CA TRP A 197 9.68 4.43 -9.70
C TRP A 197 11.05 3.81 -9.46
N HIS A 198 12.05 4.49 -10.00
CA HIS A 198 13.46 4.20 -9.78
C HIS A 198 14.14 5.43 -9.19
N GLU A 199 14.66 5.28 -7.98
CA GLU A 199 15.37 6.34 -7.27
C GLU A 199 16.64 6.78 -8.02
N GLU A 200 16.94 8.08 -7.97
CA GLU A 200 18.12 8.63 -8.61
C GLU A 200 19.40 7.95 -8.08
N GLY A 201 20.31 7.57 -8.98
CA GLY A 201 21.53 6.87 -8.61
C GLY A 201 21.34 5.47 -8.02
N ALA A 202 20.14 4.88 -8.15
CA ALA A 202 19.78 3.60 -7.53
C ALA A 202 19.89 3.63 -5.99
N ASP A 203 19.79 4.82 -5.39
CA ASP A 203 19.88 5.02 -3.94
C ASP A 203 18.50 5.34 -3.33
N PRO A 204 17.93 4.44 -2.51
CA PRO A 204 16.69 4.70 -1.79
C PRO A 204 16.64 6.01 -0.97
N ALA A 205 17.78 6.57 -0.56
CA ALA A 205 17.84 7.85 0.14
C ALA A 205 17.81 9.09 -0.78
N ALA A 206 17.82 8.93 -2.12
CA ALA A 206 17.83 10.04 -3.05
C ALA A 206 16.60 10.94 -2.90
N ALA A 207 16.74 12.23 -3.19
CA ALA A 207 15.62 13.18 -3.12
C ALA A 207 14.77 13.22 -4.41
N ARG A 208 15.19 12.51 -5.45
CA ARG A 208 14.54 12.49 -6.77
C ARG A 208 14.45 11.08 -7.31
N PHE A 209 13.47 10.85 -8.18
CA PHE A 209 13.25 9.58 -8.85
C PHE A 209 12.74 9.80 -10.27
N LYS A 210 12.78 8.73 -11.08
CA LYS A 210 12.04 8.63 -12.33
C LYS A 210 10.89 7.66 -12.14
N TRP A 211 9.76 7.87 -12.79
CA TRP A 211 8.60 7.02 -12.63
C TRP A 211 7.92 6.71 -13.96
N ASP A 212 7.18 5.61 -13.96
CA ASP A 212 6.30 5.17 -15.03
C ASP A 212 5.13 4.37 -14.45
N ILE A 213 4.08 4.17 -15.24
CA ILE A 213 2.99 3.26 -14.88
C ILE A 213 3.33 1.89 -15.43
N LEU A 214 3.70 0.96 -14.54
CA LEU A 214 3.98 -0.43 -14.90
C LEU A 214 2.80 -1.05 -15.65
N VAL A 215 1.58 -0.86 -15.12
CA VAL A 215 0.36 -1.41 -15.72
C VAL A 215 -0.88 -0.61 -15.33
N MET A 216 -1.70 -0.29 -16.33
CA MET A 216 -3.08 0.14 -16.12
C MET A 216 -3.94 -1.10 -15.93
N ALA A 217 -4.54 -1.25 -14.74
CA ALA A 217 -5.45 -2.35 -14.49
C ALA A 217 -6.79 -2.11 -15.23
N GLY A 218 -7.50 -3.18 -15.56
CA GLY A 218 -8.71 -3.11 -16.38
C GLY A 218 -9.00 -4.37 -17.18
N ARG A 219 -9.83 -4.19 -18.19
CA ARG A 219 -10.30 -5.19 -19.15
C ARG A 219 -9.32 -5.37 -20.29
N THR A 220 -9.04 -6.60 -20.67
CA THR A 220 -8.24 -6.93 -21.87
C THR A 220 -9.10 -7.12 -23.12
N ASP A 221 -10.42 -7.15 -22.96
CA ASP A 221 -11.44 -7.36 -24.02
C ASP A 221 -12.25 -6.08 -24.32
N SER A 222 -11.74 -4.91 -23.94
CA SER A 222 -12.41 -3.62 -24.14
C SER A 222 -11.46 -2.57 -24.70
N ASP A 223 -11.94 -1.80 -25.67
CA ASP A 223 -11.23 -0.65 -26.22
C ASP A 223 -11.64 0.69 -25.58
N ASP A 224 -12.61 0.69 -24.66
CA ASP A 224 -12.99 1.91 -23.93
C ASP A 224 -11.82 2.36 -23.02
N PRO A 225 -11.23 3.55 -23.21
CA PRO A 225 -10.14 4.06 -22.37
C PRO A 225 -10.46 4.07 -20.86
N LYS A 226 -11.74 4.12 -20.49
CA LYS A 226 -12.20 4.07 -19.09
C LYS A 226 -12.12 2.67 -18.49
N ALA A 227 -12.05 1.63 -19.32
CA ALA A 227 -12.03 0.24 -18.88
C ALA A 227 -10.81 -0.56 -19.34
N LYS A 228 -10.14 -0.14 -20.42
CA LYS A 228 -9.02 -0.85 -21.05
C LYS A 228 -7.83 -0.97 -20.10
N GLY A 229 -7.38 -2.20 -19.86
CA GLY A 229 -6.13 -2.50 -19.18
C GLY A 229 -4.96 -2.56 -20.18
N SER A 230 -3.73 -2.39 -19.70
CA SER A 230 -2.51 -2.42 -20.55
C SER A 230 -1.74 -3.75 -20.50
N MET A 231 -2.19 -4.70 -19.69
CA MET A 231 -1.55 -6.01 -19.50
C MET A 231 -1.77 -6.98 -20.66
N GLN A 232 -0.78 -7.83 -20.93
CA GLN A 232 -0.99 -9.05 -21.73
C GLN A 232 -1.31 -10.23 -20.81
N GLY A 233 -2.39 -10.95 -21.12
CA GLY A 233 -2.82 -12.12 -20.35
C GLY A 233 -4.01 -11.82 -19.42
N ALA A 234 -3.85 -12.07 -18.13
CA ALA A 234 -4.95 -12.04 -17.18
C ALA A 234 -5.44 -10.62 -16.89
N ALA A 235 -6.70 -10.34 -17.19
CA ALA A 235 -7.38 -9.13 -16.73
C ALA A 235 -7.57 -9.14 -15.20
N PHE A 236 -7.29 -8.00 -14.57
CA PHE A 236 -7.49 -7.75 -13.14
C PHE A 236 -7.77 -6.25 -12.88
N GLY A 237 -8.32 -5.95 -11.70
CA GLY A 237 -8.58 -4.60 -11.23
C GLY A 237 -8.58 -4.57 -9.71
N SER A 238 -8.58 -3.37 -9.13
CA SER A 238 -8.29 -3.11 -7.72
C SER A 238 -7.04 -3.85 -7.23
N PRO A 239 -5.86 -3.66 -7.86
CA PRO A 239 -4.63 -4.19 -7.31
C PRO A 239 -4.39 -3.57 -5.93
N ASP A 240 -4.07 -4.40 -4.96
CA ASP A 240 -3.90 -4.08 -3.54
C ASP A 240 -2.57 -4.68 -3.07
N GLY A 241 -2.57 -5.92 -2.56
CA GLY A 241 -1.37 -6.57 -2.06
C GLY A 241 -0.28 -6.74 -3.12
N LEU A 242 0.97 -6.43 -2.74
CA LEU A 242 2.11 -6.42 -3.65
C LEU A 242 3.37 -6.97 -2.97
N SER A 243 4.07 -7.91 -3.61
CA SER A 243 5.32 -8.45 -3.06
C SER A 243 6.18 -9.12 -4.12
N PHE A 244 7.50 -9.02 -3.98
CA PHE A 244 8.44 -9.82 -4.76
C PHE A 244 8.74 -11.15 -4.09
N ASP A 245 8.92 -12.20 -4.90
CA ASP A 245 9.67 -13.37 -4.47
C ASP A 245 11.18 -13.23 -4.76
N HIS A 246 11.95 -14.19 -4.24
CA HIS A 246 13.39 -14.26 -4.43
C HIS A 246 13.83 -14.46 -5.90
N GLN A 247 12.93 -14.87 -6.80
CA GLN A 247 13.22 -15.06 -8.22
C GLN A 247 12.94 -13.79 -9.03
N GLY A 248 12.45 -12.71 -8.40
CA GLY A 248 12.09 -11.47 -9.08
C GLY A 248 10.68 -11.48 -9.67
N VAL A 249 9.82 -12.44 -9.30
CA VAL A 249 8.41 -12.41 -9.68
C VAL A 249 7.67 -11.43 -8.78
N LEU A 250 7.00 -10.47 -9.39
CA LEU A 250 6.09 -9.55 -8.73
C LEU A 250 4.70 -10.20 -8.62
N TRP A 251 4.28 -10.46 -7.39
CA TRP A 251 2.98 -11.01 -7.05
C TRP A 251 2.02 -9.88 -6.70
N ILE A 252 0.88 -9.88 -7.37
CA ILE A 252 -0.16 -8.86 -7.30
C ILE A 252 -1.45 -9.52 -6.79
N GLN A 253 -2.09 -8.92 -5.79
CA GLN A 253 -3.32 -9.41 -5.19
C GLN A 253 -4.41 -8.36 -5.38
N THR A 254 -5.65 -8.78 -5.59
CA THR A 254 -6.75 -7.83 -5.86
C THR A 254 -7.72 -7.72 -4.69
N ASP A 255 -8.18 -6.50 -4.37
CA ASP A 255 -9.28 -6.25 -3.44
C ASP A 255 -10.45 -5.49 -4.11
N VAL A 256 -11.10 -6.16 -5.06
CA VAL A 256 -12.39 -5.70 -5.58
C VAL A 256 -13.43 -5.84 -4.47
N SER A 257 -14.13 -4.74 -4.19
CA SER A 257 -15.24 -4.71 -3.22
C SER A 257 -16.28 -5.79 -3.49
N SER A 258 -16.81 -6.41 -2.44
CA SER A 258 -17.89 -7.41 -2.54
C SER A 258 -19.16 -6.85 -3.20
N SER A 259 -19.37 -5.54 -3.17
CA SER A 259 -20.48 -4.87 -3.84
C SER A 259 -20.33 -4.77 -5.37
N THR A 260 -19.11 -4.93 -5.91
CA THR A 260 -18.80 -4.80 -7.34
C THR A 260 -18.14 -6.04 -7.93
N ILE A 261 -17.65 -6.98 -7.12
CA ILE A 261 -17.00 -8.20 -7.59
C ILE A 261 -17.91 -8.98 -8.56
N ASN A 262 -17.38 -9.31 -9.74
CA ASN A 262 -18.10 -9.92 -10.86
C ASN A 262 -19.43 -9.24 -11.23
N LYS A 263 -19.54 -7.92 -11.05
CA LYS A 263 -20.71 -7.10 -11.36
C LYS A 263 -20.27 -5.74 -11.93
N LYS A 264 -21.18 -5.01 -12.59
CA LYS A 264 -20.88 -3.68 -13.15
C LYS A 264 -19.62 -3.73 -14.02
N ALA A 265 -18.67 -2.82 -13.84
CA ALA A 265 -17.40 -2.79 -14.57
C ALA A 265 -16.57 -4.09 -14.46
N TYR A 266 -16.78 -4.88 -13.39
CA TYR A 266 -16.06 -6.13 -13.12
C TYR A 266 -16.79 -7.39 -13.61
N GLU A 267 -17.93 -7.26 -14.29
CA GLU A 267 -18.66 -8.40 -14.81
C GLU A 267 -17.78 -9.28 -15.73
N GLY A 268 -17.76 -10.59 -15.47
CA GLY A 268 -16.94 -11.55 -16.20
C GLY A 268 -15.48 -11.65 -15.72
N MET A 269 -15.02 -10.79 -14.81
CA MET A 269 -13.65 -10.87 -14.26
C MET A 269 -13.51 -11.91 -13.12
N GLY A 270 -14.61 -12.45 -12.63
CA GLY A 270 -14.62 -13.45 -11.56
C GLY A 270 -14.37 -12.87 -10.17
N ASN A 271 -13.85 -13.71 -9.27
CA ASN A 271 -13.53 -13.29 -7.91
C ASN A 271 -12.17 -12.59 -7.84
N ASN A 272 -11.84 -12.09 -6.65
CA ASN A 272 -10.50 -11.62 -6.34
C ASN A 272 -9.46 -12.70 -6.60
N GLN A 273 -8.28 -12.28 -7.01
CA GLN A 273 -7.27 -13.13 -7.60
C GLN A 273 -5.87 -12.78 -7.09
N MET A 274 -4.94 -13.66 -7.41
CA MET A 274 -3.52 -13.39 -7.36
C MET A 274 -2.93 -13.60 -8.76
N VAL A 275 -2.25 -12.56 -9.23
CA VAL A 275 -1.61 -12.45 -10.53
C VAL A 275 -0.10 -12.37 -10.31
N ALA A 276 0.67 -12.92 -11.23
CA ALA A 276 2.12 -12.85 -11.23
C ALA A 276 2.61 -12.20 -12.52
N THR A 277 3.64 -11.36 -12.42
CA THR A 277 4.35 -10.79 -13.56
C THR A 277 5.85 -10.77 -13.28
N ILE A 278 6.66 -10.78 -14.34
CA ILE A 278 8.07 -10.43 -14.27
C ILE A 278 8.18 -9.01 -14.84
N PRO A 279 8.59 -8.02 -14.04
CA PRO A 279 8.77 -6.66 -14.55
C PRO A 279 9.62 -6.63 -15.84
N GLY A 280 9.19 -5.83 -16.82
CA GLY A 280 9.82 -5.73 -18.14
C GLY A 280 9.27 -6.65 -19.23
N THR A 281 8.44 -7.65 -18.92
CA THR A 281 7.87 -8.58 -19.93
C THR A 281 6.46 -8.19 -20.42
N ASN A 282 5.74 -7.36 -19.66
CA ASN A 282 4.30 -7.09 -19.80
C ASN A 282 3.39 -8.34 -19.80
N GLU A 283 3.89 -9.48 -19.32
CA GLU A 283 3.12 -10.71 -19.20
C GLU A 283 2.53 -10.85 -17.79
N TYR A 284 1.21 -11.03 -17.71
CA TYR A 284 0.47 -11.17 -16.47
C TYR A 284 -0.29 -12.49 -16.45
N ARG A 285 0.12 -13.39 -15.55
CA ARG A 285 -0.50 -14.72 -15.41
C ARG A 285 -1.29 -14.81 -14.13
N ARG A 286 -2.57 -15.17 -14.24
CA ARG A 286 -3.39 -15.50 -13.07
C ARG A 286 -2.88 -16.80 -12.46
N PHE A 287 -2.46 -16.75 -11.20
CA PHE A 287 -1.98 -17.92 -10.47
C PHE A 287 -3.09 -18.55 -9.61
N LEU A 288 -3.98 -17.72 -9.05
CA LEU A 288 -5.01 -18.17 -8.13
C LEU A 288 -6.24 -17.26 -8.19
N THR A 289 -7.43 -17.85 -8.04
CA THR A 289 -8.69 -17.14 -7.79
C THR A 289 -9.22 -17.51 -6.40
N GLY A 290 -9.61 -16.51 -5.62
CA GLY A 290 -10.20 -16.69 -4.30
C GLY A 290 -11.66 -17.19 -4.34
N PRO A 291 -12.21 -17.61 -3.19
CA PRO A 291 -13.63 -17.95 -3.06
C PRO A 291 -14.54 -16.72 -3.28
N ARG A 292 -15.84 -16.95 -3.47
CA ARG A 292 -16.84 -15.86 -3.56
C ARG A 292 -16.87 -15.06 -2.26
N GLY A 293 -16.96 -13.73 -2.38
CA GLY A 293 -17.09 -12.82 -1.23
C GLY A 293 -15.80 -12.60 -0.42
N VAL A 294 -14.69 -13.22 -0.82
CA VAL A 294 -13.39 -13.04 -0.17
C VAL A 294 -12.66 -11.86 -0.81
N LYS A 295 -12.13 -10.98 0.04
CA LYS A 295 -11.15 -9.95 -0.32
C LYS A 295 -9.76 -10.59 -0.29
N SER A 296 -8.89 -10.31 -1.26
CA SER A 296 -7.56 -10.96 -1.28
C SER A 296 -6.60 -10.31 -0.27
N PRO A 297 -5.53 -10.99 0.18
CA PRO A 297 -4.92 -10.83 1.53
C PRO A 297 -3.39 -10.66 1.54
N GLY A 298 -2.74 -10.21 2.62
CA GLY A 298 -1.28 -10.13 2.68
C GLY A 298 -0.52 -11.43 2.30
N LEU A 299 0.45 -11.32 1.39
CA LEU A 299 1.33 -12.39 0.92
C LEU A 299 2.65 -12.41 1.71
N ARG A 300 3.13 -13.60 2.11
CA ARG A 300 4.50 -13.75 2.62
C ARG A 300 5.20 -14.92 1.95
N LEU A 301 6.26 -14.64 1.21
CA LEU A 301 7.07 -15.65 0.56
C LEU A 301 8.29 -15.96 1.43
N ARG A 302 8.55 -17.25 1.70
CA ARG A 302 9.73 -17.67 2.50
C ARG A 302 10.91 -17.83 1.55
N ARG A 303 12.05 -17.20 1.86
CA ARG A 303 13.26 -17.14 1.01
C ARG A 303 13.94 -18.49 0.71
N THR A 304 13.63 -19.58 1.40
CA THR A 304 14.52 -20.77 1.43
C THR A 304 13.91 -22.11 1.00
N THR A 305 12.63 -22.19 0.60
CA THR A 305 12.06 -23.44 0.05
C THR A 305 10.91 -23.11 -0.90
N ALA A 306 10.57 -24.04 -1.81
CA ALA A 306 9.44 -23.97 -2.76
C ALA A 306 8.04 -23.95 -2.08
N ARG A 307 7.85 -23.07 -1.09
CA ARG A 307 6.63 -22.89 -0.30
C ARG A 307 6.23 -21.43 -0.32
N CYS A 308 5.04 -21.18 -0.87
CA CYS A 308 4.38 -19.88 -0.82
C CYS A 308 3.34 -19.93 0.32
N LEU A 309 3.43 -19.00 1.27
CA LEU A 309 2.39 -18.80 2.30
C LEU A 309 1.41 -17.76 1.77
N LEU A 310 0.18 -18.21 1.53
CA LEU A 310 -0.92 -17.41 1.05
C LEU A 310 -1.91 -17.23 2.18
N THR A 311 -2.04 -16.02 2.70
CA THR A 311 -3.17 -15.71 3.59
C THR A 311 -4.47 -15.69 2.78
N PHE A 312 -5.66 -15.73 3.40
CA PHE A 312 -6.98 -15.40 2.85
C PHE A 312 -7.78 -14.69 3.94
N SER A 313 -8.05 -13.40 3.77
CA SER A 313 -8.68 -12.55 4.78
C SER A 313 -10.13 -12.25 4.41
N ILE A 314 -11.04 -12.41 5.36
CA ILE A 314 -12.42 -11.97 5.25
C ILE A 314 -12.58 -10.78 6.20
N ARG A 315 -12.62 -9.54 5.67
CA ARG A 315 -13.19 -8.41 6.42
C ARG A 315 -14.71 -8.45 6.27
N GLU A 316 -15.40 -9.12 7.18
CA GLU A 316 -16.86 -9.03 7.29
C GLU A 316 -17.22 -7.59 7.70
N ARG A 317 -17.99 -6.86 6.87
CA ARG A 317 -18.93 -5.87 7.41
C ARG A 317 -20.16 -6.66 7.85
N ALA A 318 -20.63 -6.42 9.07
CA ALA A 318 -21.85 -7.03 9.59
C ALA A 318 -23.00 -6.93 8.57
N GLY A 319 -23.61 -8.07 8.21
CA GLY A 319 -24.89 -8.10 7.48
C GLY A 319 -24.95 -8.76 6.10
N MET A 320 -23.96 -9.56 5.67
CA MET A 320 -24.05 -10.27 4.37
C MET A 320 -24.44 -11.75 4.51
N ILE A 321 -25.60 -12.11 3.96
CA ILE A 321 -26.05 -13.51 3.80
C ILE A 321 -25.47 -14.03 2.48
N LEU A 322 -24.63 -15.07 2.54
CA LEU A 322 -24.14 -15.80 1.36
C LEU A 322 -25.02 -17.04 1.17
N THR A 323 -25.84 -17.07 0.13
CA THR A 323 -26.49 -18.29 -0.34
C THR A 323 -25.55 -19.05 -1.28
N ASP A 324 -25.39 -20.32 -0.96
CA ASP A 324 -24.74 -21.42 -1.69
C ASP A 324 -23.20 -21.52 -1.79
N ARG A 325 -22.72 -22.46 -0.93
CA ARG A 325 -21.50 -23.29 -0.89
C ARG A 325 -20.13 -22.60 -0.68
N PRO A 326 -19.81 -22.16 0.56
CA PRO A 326 -18.43 -22.01 1.02
C PRO A 326 -17.83 -23.33 1.55
N ILE A 327 -16.49 -23.39 1.63
CA ILE A 327 -15.74 -24.49 2.27
C ILE A 327 -16.18 -24.61 3.74
N ARG A 328 -16.70 -25.78 4.10
CA ARG A 328 -17.37 -26.06 5.38
C ARG A 328 -16.36 -26.46 6.46
N VAL A 329 -16.39 -25.79 7.61
CA VAL A 329 -15.97 -26.38 8.88
C VAL A 329 -17.26 -26.62 9.67
N LEU A 330 -17.60 -27.90 9.86
CA LEU A 330 -18.78 -28.32 10.63
C LEU A 330 -18.48 -28.20 12.13
N PHE A 331 -19.25 -27.37 12.83
CA PHE A 331 -19.36 -27.44 14.29
C PHE A 331 -20.55 -28.34 14.66
N PRO A 332 -20.58 -28.96 15.87
CA PRO A 332 -21.60 -29.93 16.28
C PRO A 332 -23.05 -29.39 16.30
N THR A 333 -23.27 -28.10 16.03
CA THR A 333 -24.57 -27.40 16.17
C THR A 333 -25.21 -26.98 14.84
N GLY A 334 -24.67 -27.40 13.68
CA GLY A 334 -25.31 -27.16 12.38
C GLY A 334 -25.27 -25.70 11.86
N GLN A 335 -24.61 -24.77 12.55
CA GLN A 335 -24.35 -23.42 12.03
C GLN A 335 -23.06 -23.37 11.21
N THR A 336 -23.09 -22.72 10.05
CA THR A 336 -21.90 -22.42 9.24
C THR A 336 -21.41 -20.99 9.51
N ARG A 337 -20.12 -20.82 9.80
CA ARG A 337 -19.46 -19.52 9.90
C ARG A 337 -18.19 -19.52 9.04
N THR A 338 -18.00 -18.46 8.26
CA THR A 338 -16.76 -18.19 7.54
C THR A 338 -15.65 -17.77 8.52
N ARG A 339 -14.40 -18.14 8.22
CA ARG A 339 -13.21 -17.73 8.99
C ARG A 339 -12.10 -17.29 8.04
N THR A 340 -11.38 -16.24 8.42
CA THR A 340 -10.07 -15.88 7.87
C THR A 340 -9.08 -17.02 8.13
N ASP A 341 -8.26 -17.37 7.14
CA ASP A 341 -7.38 -18.54 7.18
C ASP A 341 -6.03 -18.22 6.52
N VAL A 342 -4.95 -18.84 7.00
CA VAL A 342 -3.62 -18.76 6.39
C VAL A 342 -3.30 -20.10 5.76
N ARG A 343 -3.18 -20.14 4.43
CA ARG A 343 -2.98 -21.38 3.68
C ARG A 343 -1.54 -21.52 3.20
N VAL A 344 -1.02 -22.74 3.32
CA VAL A 344 0.25 -23.14 2.71
C VAL A 344 -0.07 -23.98 1.50
N ARG A 345 0.40 -23.57 0.31
CA ARG A 345 0.42 -24.46 -0.86
C ARG A 345 1.85 -24.92 -1.08
N ARG A 346 2.09 -26.23 -1.00
CA ARG A 346 3.32 -26.85 -1.51
C ARG A 346 3.23 -26.82 -3.05
N ARG A 347 4.22 -26.26 -3.75
CA ARG A 347 4.31 -26.48 -5.21
C ARG A 347 4.52 -27.97 -5.47
N TRP A 348 3.91 -28.47 -6.53
CA TRP A 348 4.25 -29.75 -7.16
C TRP A 348 5.44 -29.53 -8.08
#